data_AF-A0A4Y2MBT7-F1
#
_entry.id   AF-A0A4Y2MBT7-F1
#
_cell.length_a   1.000
_cell.length_b   1.000
_cell.length_c   1.000
_cell.angle_alpha   90.00
_cell.angle_beta   90.00
_cell.angle_gamma   90.00
#
_symmetry.space_group_name_H-M   'P 1'
#
loop_
_entity.id
_entity.type
_entity.pdbx_description
1 polymer ?
#
loop_
_entity_poly.entity_id
_entity_poly.type
_entity_poly.pdbx_seq_one_letter_code
_entity_poly.pdbx_strand_id
1 'polypeptide(L)'
;MVSGDGTWKTRGHSSLVGVCTVIGAESGKVIDIDVTSSYCKSCEVSNKLYSDKSKSSYQQWQSHHANSCQKKHFGSEGKMEIEGIKKLFRRSVVERGVRYLSYIGDGDASTFKDVCEDKPYGINTTIEKAECVGHVQKRMGTRLRRLKKDMKRKIKFLKKVLEVGGSLIVQIEPAIVGFCSVNQLCSKMFQKFHLDLLTRHHL
;
A
#
# COMPACT_ATOMS: atom_id res chain seq x y z
N MET A 1 -5.79 -15.87 2.77
CA MET A 1 -4.96 -14.68 2.47
C MET A 1 -5.68 -13.40 2.90
N VAL A 2 -4.96 -12.36 3.34
CA VAL A 2 -5.55 -11.08 3.76
C VAL A 2 -4.92 -9.89 3.06
N SER A 3 -5.72 -8.87 2.79
CA SER A 3 -5.26 -7.54 2.35
C SER A 3 -5.38 -6.59 3.52
N GLY A 4 -4.33 -5.82 3.82
CA GLY A 4 -4.43 -4.78 4.85
C GLY A 4 -4.01 -3.44 4.31
N ASP A 5 -4.82 -2.42 4.60
CA ASP A 5 -4.64 -1.07 4.10
C ASP A 5 -5.12 -0.03 5.12
N GLY A 6 -4.57 1.17 5.01
CA GLY A 6 -4.87 2.33 5.83
C GLY A 6 -5.59 3.43 5.05
N THR A 7 -6.66 4.00 5.62
CA THR A 7 -7.38 5.12 5.02
C THR A 7 -7.50 6.30 5.97
N TRP A 8 -7.05 7.48 5.50
CA TRP A 8 -6.91 8.68 6.31
C TRP A 8 -8.02 9.69 6.05
N LYS A 9 -8.37 10.48 7.09
CA LYS A 9 -9.43 11.48 7.01
C LYS A 9 -9.19 12.53 5.92
N THR A 10 -7.94 12.90 5.69
CA THR A 10 -7.56 13.95 4.73
C THR A 10 -6.60 13.39 3.70
N ARG A 11 -6.63 13.97 2.50
CA ARG A 11 -5.68 13.60 1.45
C ARG A 11 -4.32 14.25 1.73
N GLY A 12 -3.27 13.43 1.72
CA GLY A 12 -1.90 13.86 2.01
C GLY A 12 -1.42 13.36 3.38
N HIS A 13 -0.10 13.39 3.57
CA HIS A 13 0.57 12.94 4.80
C HIS A 13 0.48 13.96 5.95
N SER A 14 -0.71 14.54 6.19
CA SER A 14 -0.99 15.44 7.32
C SER A 14 -2.24 15.09 8.15
N SER A 15 -2.83 13.92 7.92
CA SER A 15 -4.00 13.42 8.63
C SER A 15 -3.73 13.06 10.09
N LEU A 16 -4.57 13.58 10.97
CA LEU A 16 -4.51 13.32 12.41
C LEU A 16 -5.25 12.05 12.86
N VAL A 17 -6.07 11.49 11.98
CA VAL A 17 -6.92 10.33 12.25
C VAL A 17 -6.88 9.41 11.05
N GLY A 18 -6.70 8.13 11.33
CA GLY A 18 -6.66 7.07 10.35
C GLY A 18 -7.37 5.81 10.80
N VAL A 19 -7.76 5.01 9.81
CA VAL A 19 -8.37 3.70 10.04
C VAL A 19 -7.55 2.67 9.29
N CYS A 20 -7.06 1.67 10.01
CA CYS A 20 -6.39 0.51 9.45
C CYS A 20 -7.39 -0.64 9.39
N THR A 21 -7.43 -1.35 8.27
CA THR A 21 -8.36 -2.45 8.07
C THR A 21 -7.64 -3.68 7.53
N VAL A 22 -8.13 -4.86 7.91
CA VAL A 22 -7.71 -6.15 7.34
C VAL A 22 -8.94 -6.81 6.73
N ILE A 23 -8.84 -7.16 5.46
CA ILE A 23 -9.91 -7.72 4.64
C ILE A 23 -9.46 -9.09 4.11
N GLY A 24 -10.33 -10.10 4.18
CA GLY A 24 -10.03 -11.42 3.61
C GLY A 24 -10.06 -11.36 2.09
N ALA A 25 -8.95 -11.70 1.44
CA ALA A 25 -8.78 -11.54 -0.01
C ALA A 25 -9.79 -12.37 -0.84
N GLU A 26 -10.11 -13.58 -0.37
CA GLU A 26 -11.09 -14.47 -1.02
C GLU A 26 -12.53 -14.11 -0.65
N SER A 27 -12.77 -13.76 0.61
CA SER A 27 -14.10 -13.47 1.12
C SER A 27 -14.63 -12.08 0.76
N GLY A 28 -13.74 -11.13 0.48
CA GLY A 28 -14.06 -9.70 0.38
C GLY A 28 -14.60 -9.06 1.67
N LYS A 29 -14.60 -9.79 2.80
CA LYS A 29 -15.16 -9.34 4.07
C LYS A 29 -14.09 -8.72 4.97
N VAL A 30 -14.49 -7.71 5.73
CA VAL A 30 -13.65 -7.11 6.74
C VAL A 30 -13.50 -8.07 7.92
N ILE A 31 -12.25 -8.39 8.26
CA ILE A 31 -11.91 -9.28 9.36
C ILE A 31 -11.64 -8.47 10.62
N ASP A 32 -10.90 -7.37 10.50
CA ASP A 32 -10.57 -6.53 11.64
C ASP A 32 -10.30 -5.07 11.27
N ILE A 33 -10.52 -4.17 12.23
CA ILE A 33 -10.41 -2.71 12.05
C ILE A 33 -9.78 -2.10 13.31
N ASP A 34 -8.81 -1.21 13.14
CA ASP A 34 -8.31 -0.35 14.22
C ASP A 34 -8.34 1.12 13.79
N VAL A 35 -8.81 1.97 14.70
CA VAL A 35 -8.81 3.42 14.53
C VAL A 35 -7.61 3.97 15.27
N THR A 36 -6.68 4.56 14.53
CA THR A 36 -5.49 5.23 15.04
C THR A 36 -5.67 6.73 14.95
N SER A 37 -5.33 7.47 16.01
CA SER A 37 -5.29 8.93 15.95
C SER A 37 -4.07 9.48 16.68
N SER A 38 -3.52 10.55 16.11
CA SER A 38 -2.48 11.38 16.71
C SER A 38 -3.06 12.62 17.41
N TYR A 39 -4.39 12.75 17.38
CA TYR A 39 -5.14 13.84 17.98
C TYR A 39 -6.15 13.34 19.02
N CYS A 40 -6.30 14.14 20.08
CA CYS A 40 -7.34 13.98 21.08
C CYS A 40 -7.89 15.35 21.47
N LYS A 41 -9.22 15.51 21.42
CA LYS A 41 -9.86 16.80 21.72
C LYS A 41 -9.65 17.21 23.17
N SER A 42 -9.76 16.25 24.10
CA SER A 42 -9.57 16.51 25.53
C SER A 42 -8.16 17.02 25.85
N CYS A 43 -7.12 16.48 25.18
CA CYS A 43 -5.75 17.00 25.28
C CYS A 43 -5.60 18.41 24.71
N GLU A 44 -6.31 18.74 23.62
CA GLU A 44 -6.27 20.09 23.05
C GLU A 44 -6.89 21.11 24.01
N VAL A 45 -8.03 20.76 24.62
CA VAL A 45 -8.74 21.62 25.57
C VAL A 45 -7.92 21.80 26.85
N SER A 46 -7.37 20.73 27.42
CA SER A 46 -6.55 20.84 28.62
C SER A 46 -5.29 21.67 28.40
N ASN A 47 -4.64 21.57 27.23
CA ASN A 47 -3.52 22.45 26.89
C ASN A 47 -3.90 23.94 26.81
N LYS A 48 -5.18 24.26 26.54
CA LYS A 48 -5.68 25.65 26.55
C LYS A 48 -6.06 26.12 27.96
N LEU A 49 -6.62 25.22 28.77
CA LEU A 49 -7.07 25.53 30.14
C LEU A 49 -5.91 25.62 31.14
N TYR A 50 -4.88 24.79 30.96
CA TYR A 50 -3.70 24.76 31.81
C TYR A 50 -2.51 25.32 31.05
N SER A 51 -2.22 26.61 31.23
CA SER A 51 -1.01 27.27 30.70
C SER A 51 0.27 26.77 31.36
N ASP A 52 0.18 26.36 32.64
CA ASP A 52 1.28 25.79 33.41
C ASP A 52 1.04 24.30 33.68
N LYS A 53 1.87 23.46 33.04
CA LYS A 53 1.82 22.00 33.13
C LYS A 53 2.42 21.45 34.44
N SER A 54 3.08 22.30 35.24
CA SER A 54 3.68 21.91 36.52
C SER A 54 2.66 21.86 37.66
N LYS A 55 1.47 22.43 37.47
CA LYS A 55 0.40 22.43 38.48
C LYS A 55 -0.12 21.02 38.74
N SER A 56 -0.31 20.72 40.03
CA SER A 56 -0.87 19.44 40.51
C SER A 56 -2.20 19.08 39.83
N SER A 57 -3.05 20.08 39.54
CA SER A 57 -4.33 19.90 38.85
C SER A 57 -4.19 19.31 37.45
N TYR A 58 -3.13 19.68 36.70
CA TYR A 58 -2.87 19.12 35.37
C TYR A 58 -2.39 17.67 35.47
N GLN A 59 -1.51 17.37 36.42
CA GLN A 59 -1.00 16.00 36.65
C GLN A 59 -2.13 15.04 37.06
N GLN A 60 -3.06 15.52 37.89
CA GLN A 60 -4.22 14.76 38.31
C GLN A 60 -5.16 14.48 37.13
N TRP A 61 -5.47 15.51 36.32
CA TRP A 61 -6.23 15.35 35.09
C TRP A 61 -5.54 14.38 34.11
N GLN A 62 -4.23 14.51 33.91
CA GLN A 62 -3.45 13.67 33.01
C GLN A 62 -3.49 12.20 33.45
N SER A 63 -3.40 11.94 34.76
CA SER A 63 -3.49 10.58 35.30
C SER A 63 -4.85 9.94 35.05
N HIS A 64 -5.94 10.69 35.24
CA HIS A 64 -7.29 10.21 34.91
C HIS A 64 -7.51 10.07 33.40
N HIS A 65 -6.95 10.98 32.60
CA HIS A 65 -7.14 10.99 31.15
C HIS A 65 -6.26 9.99 30.41
N ALA A 66 -5.13 9.55 30.98
CA ALA A 66 -4.20 8.61 30.33
C ALA A 66 -4.92 7.35 29.80
N ASN A 67 -5.88 6.83 30.56
CA ASN A 67 -6.64 5.62 30.20
C ASN A 67 -7.72 5.87 29.13
N SER A 68 -8.16 7.11 28.94
CA SER A 68 -9.21 7.50 27.98
C SER A 68 -8.67 8.32 26.80
N CYS A 69 -7.35 8.48 26.73
CA CYS A 69 -6.71 9.28 25.71
C CYS A 69 -6.91 8.65 24.34
N GLN A 70 -7.48 9.42 23.42
CA GLN A 70 -7.68 8.96 22.05
C GLN A 70 -6.38 8.98 21.25
N LYS A 71 -5.36 9.72 21.70
CA LYS A 71 -4.07 9.82 21.02
C LYS A 71 -3.27 8.53 21.22
N LYS A 72 -3.50 7.56 20.33
CA LYS A 72 -2.86 6.24 20.34
C LYS A 72 -1.47 6.24 19.72
N HIS A 73 -1.14 7.21 18.88
CA HIS A 73 0.13 7.24 18.15
C HIS A 73 0.82 8.61 18.20
N PHE A 74 2.14 8.57 18.27
CA PHE A 74 3.04 9.72 18.21
C PHE A 74 4.01 9.53 17.04
N GLY A 75 3.78 10.21 15.92
CA GLY A 75 4.63 10.11 14.74
C GLY A 75 3.92 10.48 13.44
N SER A 76 4.58 10.25 12.31
CA SER A 76 4.02 10.48 10.96
C SER A 76 2.93 9.47 10.62
N GLU A 77 2.09 9.80 9.63
CA GLU A 77 1.04 8.90 9.14
C GLU A 77 1.55 7.56 8.63
N GLY A 78 2.71 7.52 7.97
CA GLY A 78 3.30 6.25 7.54
C GLY A 78 3.59 5.32 8.72
N LYS A 79 4.00 5.87 9.87
CA LYS A 79 4.19 5.08 11.10
C LYS A 79 2.87 4.69 11.76
N MET A 80 1.82 5.50 11.63
CA MET A 80 0.49 5.17 12.12
C MET A 80 -0.08 3.93 11.45
N GLU A 81 0.15 3.78 10.14
CA GLU A 81 -0.25 2.59 9.39
C GLU A 81 0.45 1.34 9.92
N ILE A 82 1.78 1.42 10.04
CA ILE A 82 2.62 0.31 10.50
C ILE A 82 2.17 -0.17 11.88
N GLU A 83 2.05 0.74 12.84
CA GLU A 83 1.63 0.39 14.19
C GLU A 83 0.18 -0.10 14.25
N GLY A 84 -0.71 0.47 13.42
CA GLY A 84 -2.09 0.00 13.29
C GLY A 84 -2.16 -1.44 12.78
N ILE A 85 -1.44 -1.76 11.70
CA ILE A 85 -1.37 -3.13 11.16
C ILE A 85 -0.72 -4.09 12.17
N LYS A 86 0.39 -3.73 12.81
CA LYS A 86 1.03 -4.56 13.85
C LYS A 86 0.05 -4.90 14.97
N LYS A 87 -0.72 -3.91 15.43
CA LYS A 87 -1.74 -4.12 16.46
C LYS A 87 -2.82 -5.12 16.01
N LEU A 88 -3.29 -5.01 14.76
CA LEU A 88 -4.25 -5.95 14.18
C LEU A 88 -3.68 -7.38 14.12
N PHE A 89 -2.39 -7.53 13.79
CA PHE A 89 -1.73 -8.84 13.74
C PHE A 89 -1.47 -9.43 15.14
N ARG A 90 -1.16 -8.63 16.15
CA ARG A 90 -0.93 -9.11 17.52
C ARG A 90 -2.20 -9.64 18.18
N ARG A 91 -3.33 -8.97 17.96
CA ARG A 91 -4.62 -9.34 18.59
C ARG A 91 -5.44 -10.35 17.78
N SER A 92 -5.05 -10.64 16.53
CA SER A 92 -5.82 -11.50 15.63
C SER A 92 -6.11 -12.89 16.21
N VAL A 93 -5.12 -13.53 16.85
CA VAL A 93 -5.30 -14.86 17.45
C VAL A 93 -6.26 -14.81 18.63
N VAL A 94 -6.11 -13.81 19.50
CA VAL A 94 -6.86 -13.71 20.75
C VAL A 94 -8.30 -13.24 20.51
N GLU A 95 -8.50 -12.20 19.69
CA GLU A 95 -9.82 -11.58 19.48
C GLU A 95 -10.62 -12.23 18.36
N ARG A 96 -9.94 -12.77 17.34
CA ARG A 96 -10.59 -13.28 16.11
C ARG A 96 -10.35 -14.78 15.88
N GLY A 97 -9.43 -15.42 16.60
CA GLY A 97 -9.10 -16.83 16.43
C GLY A 97 -8.43 -17.17 15.10
N VAL A 98 -7.88 -16.18 14.39
CA VAL A 98 -7.31 -16.36 13.04
C VAL A 98 -5.83 -15.96 13.00
N ARG A 99 -5.07 -16.62 12.11
CA ARG A 99 -3.68 -16.25 11.80
C ARG A 99 -3.58 -15.74 10.37
N TYR A 100 -2.96 -14.59 10.20
CA TYR A 100 -2.71 -13.99 8.89
C TYR A 100 -1.38 -14.49 8.32
N LEU A 101 -1.44 -15.54 7.50
CA LEU A 101 -0.24 -16.18 6.92
C LEU A 101 0.25 -15.51 5.63
N SER A 102 -0.66 -15.00 4.81
CA SER A 102 -0.33 -14.32 3.54
C SER A 102 -0.93 -12.93 3.54
N TYR A 103 -0.08 -11.92 3.36
CA TYR A 103 -0.44 -10.51 3.42
C TYR A 103 -0.25 -9.85 2.05
N ILE A 104 -1.32 -9.25 1.54
CA ILE A 104 -1.33 -8.38 0.37
C ILE A 104 -1.25 -6.93 0.87
N GLY A 105 -0.21 -6.22 0.46
CA GLY A 105 -0.07 -4.78 0.73
C GLY A 105 0.05 -3.98 -0.57
N ASP A 106 -0.27 -2.69 -0.50
CA ASP A 106 0.24 -1.76 -1.51
C ASP A 106 1.77 -1.76 -1.40
N GLY A 107 2.47 -1.60 -2.51
CA GLY A 107 3.88 -1.99 -2.65
C GLY A 107 4.91 -1.23 -1.80
N ASP A 108 4.47 -0.51 -0.76
CA ASP A 108 5.31 0.05 0.27
C ASP A 108 5.97 -1.08 1.07
N ALA A 109 7.30 -1.05 1.08
CA ALA A 109 8.10 -2.13 1.62
C ALA A 109 8.28 -2.04 3.14
N SER A 110 8.02 -0.88 3.75
CA SER A 110 8.24 -0.65 5.18
C SER A 110 7.28 -1.43 6.07
N THR A 111 5.97 -1.37 5.78
CA THR A 111 4.94 -2.00 6.62
C THR A 111 5.13 -3.51 6.77
N PHE A 112 5.43 -4.20 5.67
CA PHE A 112 5.65 -5.64 5.71
C PHE A 112 6.93 -6.03 6.47
N LYS A 113 8.01 -5.24 6.35
CA LYS A 113 9.26 -5.51 7.08
C LYS A 113 9.03 -5.46 8.58
N ASP A 114 8.39 -4.40 9.06
CA ASP A 114 8.13 -4.20 10.48
C ASP A 114 7.17 -5.24 11.06
N VAL A 115 6.19 -5.71 10.27
CA VAL A 115 5.28 -6.81 10.66
C VAL A 115 6.02 -8.16 10.72
N CYS A 116 6.97 -8.41 9.82
CA CYS A 116 7.79 -9.63 9.86
C CYS A 116 8.75 -9.63 11.06
N GLU A 117 9.34 -8.48 11.38
CA GLU A 117 10.19 -8.31 12.55
C GLU A 117 9.43 -8.52 13.86
N ASP A 118 8.15 -8.11 13.91
CA ASP A 118 7.29 -8.26 15.07
C ASP A 118 6.94 -9.73 15.41
N LYS A 119 7.08 -10.66 14.45
CA LYS A 119 6.80 -12.10 14.58
C LYS A 119 5.56 -12.41 15.45
N PRO A 120 4.37 -11.89 15.10
CA PRO A 120 3.17 -11.98 15.93
C PRO A 120 2.70 -13.41 16.22
N TYR A 121 3.12 -14.39 15.40
CA TYR A 121 2.74 -15.80 15.50
C TYR A 121 3.89 -16.73 15.91
N GLY A 122 5.01 -16.18 16.38
CA GLY A 122 6.20 -16.92 16.80
C GLY A 122 7.19 -17.25 15.68
N ILE A 123 8.34 -17.84 16.04
CA ILE A 123 9.48 -18.03 15.13
C ILE A 123 9.26 -19.07 14.02
N ASN A 124 8.30 -19.98 14.22
CA ASN A 124 8.00 -21.05 13.27
C ASN A 124 6.98 -20.63 12.20
N THR A 125 6.41 -19.43 12.28
CA THR A 125 5.37 -18.96 11.36
C THR A 125 5.85 -17.73 10.63
N THR A 126 6.18 -17.87 9.34
CA THR A 126 6.57 -16.76 8.47
C THR A 126 5.35 -16.21 7.75
N ILE A 127 5.26 -14.89 7.64
CA ILE A 127 4.20 -14.20 6.90
C ILE A 127 4.71 -13.99 5.46
N GLU A 128 3.95 -14.43 4.47
CA GLU A 128 4.30 -14.26 3.05
C GLU A 128 3.76 -12.93 2.50
N LYS A 129 4.59 -12.17 1.77
CA LYS A 129 4.15 -10.97 1.07
C LYS A 129 3.66 -11.33 -0.34
N ALA A 130 2.45 -10.93 -0.66
CA ALA A 130 1.95 -10.85 -2.02
C ALA A 130 1.86 -9.38 -2.46
N GLU A 131 2.19 -9.09 -3.73
CA GLU A 131 2.01 -7.76 -4.30
C GLU A 131 0.60 -7.59 -4.86
N CYS A 132 0.00 -6.42 -4.66
CA CYS A 132 -1.30 -6.14 -5.26
C CYS A 132 -1.19 -5.99 -6.79
N VAL A 133 -2.20 -6.48 -7.51
CA VAL A 133 -2.22 -6.47 -9.00
C VAL A 133 -2.08 -5.05 -9.55
N GLY A 134 -2.72 -4.07 -8.91
CA GLY A 134 -2.62 -2.66 -9.30
C GLY A 134 -1.19 -2.13 -9.20
N HIS A 135 -0.43 -2.54 -8.18
CA HIS A 135 0.98 -2.16 -8.05
C HIS A 135 1.85 -2.83 -9.12
N VAL A 136 1.61 -4.11 -9.41
CA VAL A 136 2.29 -4.81 -10.52
C VAL A 136 2.04 -4.09 -11.85
N GLN A 137 0.80 -3.71 -12.13
CA GLN A 137 0.44 -2.95 -13.34
C GLN A 137 1.15 -1.59 -13.41
N LYS A 138 1.16 -0.80 -12.33
CA LYS A 138 1.86 0.49 -12.27
C LYS A 138 3.36 0.33 -12.53
N ARG A 139 3.97 -0.71 -11.96
CA ARG A 139 5.39 -1.05 -12.13
C ARG A 139 5.70 -1.43 -13.57
N MET A 140 4.91 -2.33 -14.17
CA MET A 140 5.06 -2.73 -15.58
C MET A 140 4.87 -1.55 -16.52
N GLY A 141 3.83 -0.74 -16.32
CA GLY A 141 3.57 0.46 -17.13
C GLY A 141 4.72 1.47 -17.06
N THR A 142 5.35 1.62 -15.90
CA THR A 142 6.52 2.50 -15.74
C THR A 142 7.74 1.98 -16.49
N ARG A 143 8.00 0.66 -16.43
CA ARG A 143 9.09 0.02 -17.19
C ARG A 143 8.90 0.19 -18.69
N LEU A 144 7.69 -0.05 -19.20
CA LEU A 144 7.37 0.11 -20.62
C LEU A 144 7.54 1.56 -21.10
N ARG A 145 7.10 2.55 -20.32
CA ARG A 145 7.29 3.97 -20.66
C ARG A 145 8.76 4.36 -20.70
N ARG A 146 9.59 3.83 -19.79
CA ARG A 146 11.05 4.05 -19.80
C ARG A 146 11.69 3.45 -21.06
N LEU A 147 11.38 2.18 -21.37
CA LEU A 147 11.88 1.53 -22.59
C LEU A 147 11.52 2.31 -23.86
N LYS A 148 10.26 2.75 -23.99
CA LYS A 148 9.83 3.59 -25.11
C LYS A 148 10.66 4.89 -25.22
N LYS A 149 10.96 5.54 -24.10
CA LYS A 149 11.75 6.77 -24.07
C LYS A 149 13.20 6.51 -24.47
N ASP A 150 13.79 5.43 -23.99
CA ASP A 150 15.18 5.08 -24.29
C ASP A 150 15.35 4.62 -25.74
N MET A 151 14.38 3.88 -26.30
CA MET A 151 14.35 3.58 -27.73
C MET A 151 14.24 4.86 -28.57
N LYS A 152 13.36 5.80 -28.21
CA LYS A 152 13.24 7.09 -28.91
C LYS A 152 14.55 7.89 -28.86
N ARG A 153 15.27 7.87 -27.74
CA ARG A 153 16.59 8.49 -27.59
C ARG A 153 17.64 7.84 -28.48
N LYS A 154 17.70 6.49 -28.49
CA LYS A 154 18.62 5.73 -29.35
C LYS A 154 18.38 6.01 -30.83
N ILE A 155 17.13 6.04 -31.27
CA ILE A 155 16.78 6.40 -32.66
C ILE A 155 17.22 7.83 -32.98
N LYS A 156 17.00 8.79 -32.08
CA LYS A 156 17.44 10.18 -32.29
C LYS A 156 18.97 10.30 -32.36
N PHE A 157 19.68 9.54 -31.53
CA PHE A 157 21.15 9.48 -31.54
C PHE A 157 21.67 8.90 -32.86
N LEU A 158 21.12 7.75 -33.31
CA LEU A 158 21.49 7.12 -34.58
C LEU A 158 21.21 8.03 -35.78
N LYS A 159 20.07 8.73 -35.80
CA LYS A 159 19.76 9.73 -36.83
C LYS A 159 20.79 10.87 -36.87
N LYS A 160 21.21 11.37 -35.69
CA LYS A 160 22.21 12.43 -35.62
C LYS A 160 23.61 11.95 -36.04
N VAL A 161 23.96 10.69 -35.76
CA VAL A 161 25.23 10.10 -36.23
C VAL A 161 25.23 9.97 -37.76
N LEU A 162 24.10 9.57 -38.36
CA LEU A 162 23.93 9.51 -39.82
C LEU A 162 23.97 10.89 -40.50
N GLU A 163 23.51 11.95 -39.84
CA GLU A 163 23.56 13.33 -40.36
C GLU A 163 24.97 13.95 -40.29
N VAL A 164 25.83 13.48 -39.36
CA VAL A 164 27.18 14.04 -39.13
C VAL A 164 28.27 13.19 -39.80
N GLY A 165 28.05 11.90 -40.00
CA GLY A 165 28.95 11.01 -40.73
C GLY A 165 28.47 10.74 -42.14
N GLY A 166 29.03 11.45 -43.13
CA GLY A 166 28.84 11.11 -44.53
C GLY A 166 29.16 9.65 -44.80
N SER A 167 28.17 8.91 -45.30
CA SER A 167 28.26 7.55 -45.83
C SER A 167 28.80 6.48 -44.87
N LEU A 168 27.91 5.85 -44.08
CA LEU A 168 28.04 4.42 -43.78
C LEU A 168 26.64 3.81 -43.60
N ILE A 169 26.27 3.02 -44.61
CA ILE A 169 25.06 2.22 -44.68
C ILE A 169 25.13 1.18 -43.56
N VAL A 170 24.26 1.30 -42.56
CA VAL A 170 23.99 0.21 -41.61
C VAL A 170 22.57 -0.26 -41.87
N GLN A 171 22.45 -1.45 -42.45
CA GLN A 171 21.18 -2.16 -42.60
C GLN A 171 20.55 -2.33 -41.22
N ILE A 172 19.39 -1.71 -41.02
CA ILE A 172 18.50 -2.02 -39.90
C ILE A 172 17.39 -2.89 -40.49
N GLU A 173 17.51 -4.21 -40.33
CA GLU A 173 16.34 -5.07 -40.55
C GLU A 173 15.25 -4.73 -39.52
N PRO A 174 14.00 -4.49 -39.94
CA PRO A 174 12.93 -4.10 -39.05
C PRO A 174 12.30 -5.32 -38.39
N ALA A 175 12.99 -5.93 -37.43
CA ALA A 175 12.36 -6.88 -36.52
C ALA A 175 11.58 -6.14 -35.43
N ILE A 176 10.50 -5.41 -35.76
CA ILE A 176 9.35 -5.04 -34.88
C ILE A 176 8.20 -4.57 -35.81
N VAL A 177 7.65 -5.48 -36.61
CA VAL A 177 6.26 -5.39 -37.09
C VAL A 177 5.61 -6.73 -36.76
N GLY A 178 5.42 -6.98 -35.46
CA GLY A 178 4.88 -8.26 -34.98
C GLY A 178 4.41 -8.28 -33.53
N PHE A 179 4.64 -7.21 -32.75
CA PHE A 179 4.23 -7.15 -31.34
C PHE A 179 2.99 -6.30 -31.09
N CYS A 180 2.22 -5.96 -32.14
CA CYS A 180 0.89 -5.36 -31.99
C CYS A 180 -0.17 -6.39 -31.56
N SER A 181 0.06 -7.70 -31.78
CA SER A 181 -0.95 -8.73 -31.49
C SER A 181 -0.99 -9.22 -30.04
N VAL A 182 0.06 -9.00 -29.22
CA VAL A 182 0.05 -9.50 -27.82
C VAL A 182 -0.80 -8.61 -26.90
N ASN A 183 -0.84 -7.30 -27.14
CA ASN A 183 -1.71 -6.39 -26.39
C ASN A 183 -3.20 -6.54 -26.77
N GLN A 184 -3.50 -7.05 -27.97
CA GLN A 184 -4.89 -7.35 -28.37
C GLN A 184 -5.33 -8.73 -27.88
N LEU A 185 -4.42 -9.70 -27.73
CA LEU A 185 -4.68 -10.99 -27.07
C LEU A 185 -4.94 -10.83 -25.57
N CYS A 186 -4.19 -9.96 -24.87
CA CYS A 186 -4.42 -9.72 -23.43
C CYS A 186 -5.74 -8.97 -23.15
N SER A 187 -6.17 -8.08 -24.06
CA SER A 187 -7.48 -7.41 -23.98
C SER A 187 -8.64 -8.38 -24.29
N LYS A 188 -8.47 -9.28 -25.28
CA LYS A 188 -9.46 -10.32 -25.60
C LYS A 188 -9.57 -11.41 -24.51
N MET A 189 -8.49 -11.71 -23.81
CA MET A 189 -8.50 -12.61 -22.65
C MET A 189 -9.27 -11.98 -21.46
N PHE A 190 -9.20 -10.65 -21.29
CA PHE A 190 -9.95 -9.91 -20.28
C PHE A 190 -11.46 -9.83 -20.61
N GLN A 191 -11.85 -9.69 -21.89
CA GLN A 191 -13.27 -9.75 -22.28
C GLN A 191 -13.87 -11.16 -22.19
N LYS A 192 -13.10 -12.22 -22.48
CA LYS A 192 -13.59 -13.60 -22.38
C LYS A 192 -13.78 -14.05 -20.92
N PHE A 193 -12.87 -13.65 -20.02
CA PHE A 193 -12.99 -13.95 -18.58
C PHE A 193 -14.16 -13.21 -17.92
N HIS A 194 -14.48 -11.99 -18.38
CA HIS A 194 -15.60 -11.21 -17.85
C HIS A 194 -16.97 -11.68 -18.40
N LEU A 195 -17.00 -12.38 -19.55
CA LEU A 195 -18.23 -12.96 -20.13
C LEU A 195 -18.53 -14.36 -19.54
N ASP A 196 -17.51 -15.18 -19.27
CA ASP A 196 -17.66 -16.51 -18.65
C ASP A 196 -18.08 -16.45 -17.16
N LEU A 197 -17.89 -15.32 -16.49
CA LEU A 197 -18.38 -15.05 -15.12
C LEU A 197 -19.84 -14.57 -15.08
N LEU A 198 -20.38 -14.05 -16.20
CA LEU A 198 -21.76 -13.55 -16.26
C LEU A 198 -22.76 -14.60 -16.77
N THR A 199 -22.32 -15.64 -17.48
CA THR A 199 -23.18 -16.75 -17.95
C THR A 199 -23.38 -17.88 -16.93
N ARG A 200 -22.63 -17.91 -15.82
CA ARG A 200 -22.83 -18.89 -14.72
C ARG A 200 -23.86 -18.47 -13.66
N HIS A 201 -24.51 -17.32 -13.84
CA HIS A 201 -25.58 -16.84 -12.95
C HIS A 201 -26.99 -16.98 -13.53
N HIS A 202 -27.15 -17.69 -14.65
CA HIS A 202 -28.45 -18.13 -15.16
C HIS A 202 -28.38 -19.61 -15.53
N LEU A 203 -28.42 -20.48 -14.51
CA LEU A 203 -28.99 -21.83 -14.51
C LEU A 203 -29.23 -22.23 -13.04
#